data_AF-A0A821I8J2-F1
#
_entry.id   AF-A0A821I8J2-F1
#
_cell.length_a   1.000
_cell.length_b   1.000
_cell.length_c   1.000
_cell.angle_alpha   90.00
_cell.angle_beta   90.00
_cell.angle_gamma   90.00
#
_symmetry.space_group_name_H-M   'P 1'
#
loop_
_entity.id
_entity.type
_entity.pdbx_description
1 polymer ?
#
loop_
_entity_poly.entity_id
_entity_poly.type
_entity_poly.pdbx_seq_one_letter_code
_entity_poly.pdbx_strand_id
1 'polypeptide(L)'
;RPAASEKKRRSISKVRSSTPDDHRTTITTENVRSRREINTKTTCEETLANANSLFDQFVVELDRLCTKWKELPMEQLLNIFPGAGFIESDTTILKEFLQADVIPDLRLIFTFWTNRKHLHDLAFGFEDLLERFQISTKTGYKKTFNDLIKINEKSIAGDCYDNYRHYLETIENVYSTDILSLCAALHVSKELMQFLGDLTVNDADNLLEAVNDWDETLISTKSVIDFVKLKTFFINTDVSIEELRSHQTELVFEDVAKCFDVIFKDDEFKNVIELFETCSQSVAGIKHLY
;
A
#
# COMPACT_ATOMS: atom_id res chain seq x y z
N ARG A 1 1.88 -56.08 -12.79
CA ARG A 1 1.89 -57.57 -12.70
C ARG A 1 3.05 -58.06 -13.56
N PRO A 2 3.84 -59.09 -13.20
CA PRO A 2 3.84 -60.00 -12.01
C PRO A 2 4.93 -59.60 -10.97
N ALA A 3 4.99 -59.95 -9.67
CA ALA A 3 4.63 -61.07 -8.79
C ALA A 3 5.63 -62.26 -8.73
N ALA A 4 6.39 -62.35 -7.62
CA ALA A 4 6.92 -63.56 -6.93
C ALA A 4 7.93 -63.11 -5.83
N SER A 5 7.66 -63.14 -4.52
CA SER A 5 7.69 -64.27 -3.55
C SER A 5 9.04 -64.99 -3.39
N GLU A 6 9.67 -64.94 -2.19
CA GLU A 6 9.94 -66.13 -1.36
C GLU A 6 10.73 -65.87 -0.05
N LYS A 7 10.15 -66.39 1.05
CA LYS A 7 10.74 -67.20 2.14
C LYS A 7 12.16 -66.90 2.68
N LYS A 8 12.28 -66.78 4.02
CA LYS A 8 12.62 -67.93 4.90
C LYS A 8 12.62 -67.58 6.40
N ARG A 9 12.03 -68.50 7.16
CA ARG A 9 12.10 -68.69 8.62
C ARG A 9 13.52 -69.08 9.07
N ARG A 10 13.92 -68.76 10.31
CA ARG A 10 14.07 -69.74 11.41
C ARG A 10 14.54 -69.11 12.72
N SER A 11 13.88 -69.59 13.77
CA SER A 11 14.04 -69.37 15.20
C SER A 11 15.28 -70.09 15.77
N ILE A 12 15.72 -69.73 16.99
CA ILE A 12 15.89 -70.62 18.18
C ILE A 12 16.78 -69.96 19.27
N SER A 13 16.13 -69.60 20.37
CA SER A 13 16.37 -69.94 21.80
C SER A 13 17.60 -69.50 22.64
N LYS A 14 17.26 -69.30 23.94
CA LYS A 14 18.01 -69.43 25.20
C LYS A 14 18.91 -68.26 25.64
N VAL A 15 19.06 -67.86 26.90
CA VAL A 15 18.33 -67.81 28.21
C VAL A 15 19.43 -67.52 29.24
N ARG A 16 19.23 -66.51 30.13
CA ARG A 16 19.97 -66.18 31.39
C ARG A 16 21.40 -65.63 31.21
N SER A 17 21.91 -64.67 31.99
CA SER A 17 21.46 -63.95 33.19
C SER A 17 22.46 -62.82 33.50
N SER A 18 22.01 -61.64 33.94
CA SER A 18 22.57 -60.80 35.03
C SER A 18 22.17 -59.33 34.85
N THR A 19 21.36 -58.82 35.78
CA THR A 19 21.12 -57.39 36.07
C THR A 19 22.24 -56.85 36.99
N PRO A 20 22.45 -55.52 37.19
CA PRO A 20 21.41 -54.47 37.20
C PRO A 20 21.79 -53.11 36.58
N ASP A 21 20.76 -52.33 36.26
CA ASP A 21 20.65 -50.88 36.49
C ASP A 21 19.65 -50.31 35.46
N ASP A 22 18.42 -50.08 35.89
CA ASP A 22 17.85 -48.74 35.73
C ASP A 22 16.63 -48.55 36.62
N HIS A 23 16.65 -47.45 37.35
CA HIS A 23 15.70 -47.09 38.38
C HIS A 23 14.30 -46.84 37.79
N ARG A 24 13.41 -47.81 38.02
CA ARG A 24 11.97 -47.57 38.04
C ARG A 24 11.59 -47.10 39.45
N THR A 25 11.55 -45.77 39.67
CA THR A 25 10.91 -45.22 40.85
C THR A 25 9.46 -44.90 40.52
N THR A 26 8.61 -45.76 41.05
CA THR A 26 7.17 -45.65 41.30
C THR A 26 6.79 -44.23 41.71
N ILE A 27 5.99 -43.54 40.89
CA ILE A 27 5.31 -42.32 41.31
C ILE A 27 4.14 -42.74 42.19
N THR A 28 4.31 -42.51 43.47
CA THR A 28 3.33 -42.66 44.53
C THR A 28 2.08 -41.84 44.22
N THR A 29 0.93 -42.48 44.37
CA THR A 29 -0.38 -41.88 44.58
C THR A 29 -0.33 -40.89 45.75
N GLU A 30 -0.07 -39.62 45.48
CA GLU A 30 -0.44 -38.48 46.33
C GLU A 30 -0.20 -37.15 45.61
N ASN A 31 -1.10 -36.83 44.69
CA ASN A 31 -1.69 -35.50 44.62
C ASN A 31 -2.80 -35.54 43.58
N VAL A 32 -3.97 -35.93 44.06
CA VAL A 32 -5.27 -35.56 43.51
C VAL A 32 -5.35 -34.03 43.53
N ARG A 33 -4.67 -33.36 42.60
CA ARG A 33 -5.00 -31.98 42.22
C ARG A 33 -6.00 -32.09 41.10
N SER A 34 -7.25 -32.22 41.53
CA SER A 34 -8.45 -31.73 40.89
C SER A 34 -8.15 -30.74 39.76
N ARG A 35 -8.06 -31.25 38.52
CA ARG A 35 -8.50 -30.47 37.37
C ARG A 35 -10.02 -30.37 37.52
N ARG A 36 -10.46 -29.42 38.34
CA ARG A 36 -11.77 -28.83 38.18
C ARG A 36 -11.73 -28.19 36.81
N GLU A 37 -12.30 -28.86 35.81
CA GLU A 37 -12.99 -28.15 34.75
C GLU A 37 -14.03 -27.28 35.45
N ILE A 38 -13.67 -26.02 35.69
CA ILE A 38 -14.65 -25.01 36.09
C ILE A 38 -15.45 -24.74 34.81
N ASN A 39 -16.42 -25.60 34.53
CA ASN A 39 -17.57 -25.23 33.74
C ASN A 39 -18.39 -24.26 34.62
N THR A 40 -17.97 -23.00 34.69
CA THR A 40 -18.84 -21.92 35.12
C THR A 40 -19.94 -21.83 34.08
N LYS A 41 -21.08 -22.49 34.35
CA LYS A 41 -22.34 -22.15 33.69
C LYS A 41 -22.62 -20.70 34.06
N THR A 42 -22.34 -19.80 33.13
CA THR A 42 -22.70 -18.39 33.24
C THR A 42 -24.21 -18.32 33.44
N THR A 43 -24.66 -17.65 34.49
CA THR A 43 -26.11 -17.52 34.72
C THR A 43 -26.70 -16.52 33.71
N CYS A 44 -28.02 -16.56 33.50
CA CYS A 44 -28.69 -15.53 32.70
C CYS A 44 -28.47 -14.13 33.31
N GLU A 45 -28.37 -14.03 34.63
CA GLU A 45 -28.11 -12.78 35.35
C GLU A 45 -26.68 -12.27 35.11
N GLU A 46 -25.67 -13.14 35.20
CA GLU A 46 -24.28 -12.79 34.88
C GLU A 46 -24.13 -12.37 33.41
N THR A 47 -24.83 -13.06 32.51
CA THR A 47 -24.85 -12.70 31.08
C THR A 47 -25.47 -11.33 30.86
N LEU A 48 -26.60 -11.04 31.51
CA LEU A 48 -27.27 -9.74 31.42
C LEU A 48 -26.42 -8.62 32.04
N ALA A 49 -25.78 -8.87 33.19
CA ALA A 49 -24.89 -7.91 33.83
C ALA A 49 -23.68 -7.57 32.94
N ASN A 50 -23.08 -8.58 32.30
CA ASN A 50 -21.99 -8.38 31.35
C ASN A 50 -22.46 -7.59 30.12
N ALA A 51 -23.64 -7.93 29.56
CA ALA A 51 -24.19 -7.22 28.42
C ALA A 51 -24.46 -5.73 28.73
N ASN A 52 -25.02 -5.42 29.90
CA ASN A 52 -25.25 -4.05 30.34
C ASN A 52 -23.93 -3.29 30.54
N SER A 53 -22.94 -3.91 31.18
CA SER A 53 -21.60 -3.31 31.35
C SER A 53 -20.93 -2.99 30.01
N LEU A 54 -21.05 -3.89 29.02
CA LEU A 54 -20.56 -3.64 27.66
C LEU A 54 -21.31 -2.51 26.98
N PHE A 55 -22.63 -2.43 27.16
CA PHE A 55 -23.44 -1.35 26.61
C PHE A 55 -23.08 0.01 27.22
N ASP A 56 -22.90 0.09 28.55
CA ASP A 56 -22.49 1.31 29.23
C ASP A 56 -21.11 1.78 28.75
N GLN A 57 -20.16 0.85 28.58
CA GLN A 57 -18.85 1.16 28.00
C GLN A 57 -18.96 1.69 26.57
N PHE A 58 -19.82 1.07 25.75
CA PHE A 58 -20.08 1.53 24.39
C PHE A 58 -20.65 2.95 24.36
N VAL A 59 -21.62 3.27 25.23
CA VAL A 59 -22.20 4.62 25.32
C VAL A 59 -21.13 5.66 25.69
N VAL A 60 -20.25 5.34 26.63
CA VAL A 60 -19.15 6.23 27.04
C VAL A 60 -18.15 6.45 25.90
N GLU A 61 -17.76 5.40 25.18
CA GLU A 61 -16.84 5.53 24.03
C GLU A 61 -17.48 6.30 22.87
N LEU A 62 -18.77 6.10 22.63
CA LEU A 62 -19.51 6.84 21.62
C LEU A 62 -19.60 8.34 21.96
N ASP A 63 -19.91 8.69 23.20
CA ASP A 63 -19.94 10.09 23.66
C ASP A 63 -18.54 10.73 23.54
N ARG A 64 -17.50 9.98 23.91
CA ARG A 64 -16.10 10.41 23.75
C ARG A 64 -15.75 10.66 22.29
N LEU A 65 -16.19 9.80 21.37
CA LEU A 65 -16.00 9.99 19.94
C LEU A 65 -16.73 11.24 19.44
N CYS A 66 -17.98 11.45 19.84
CA CYS A 66 -18.76 12.63 19.45
C CYS A 66 -18.12 13.94 19.93
N THR A 67 -17.55 13.97 21.13
CA THR A 67 -17.13 15.21 21.77
C THR A 67 -15.62 15.49 21.67
N LYS A 68 -14.79 14.46 21.51
CA LYS A 68 -13.33 14.56 21.67
C LYS A 68 -12.52 13.87 20.58
N TRP A 69 -13.13 13.41 19.47
CA TRP A 69 -12.39 12.68 18.43
C TRP A 69 -11.11 13.42 17.98
N LYS A 70 -11.13 14.76 17.89
CA LYS A 70 -9.98 15.56 17.48
C LYS A 70 -8.77 15.44 18.41
N GLU A 71 -8.97 15.07 19.67
CA GLU A 71 -7.90 14.90 20.67
C GLU A 71 -7.43 13.45 20.77
N LEU A 72 -8.12 12.51 20.13
CA LEU A 72 -7.79 11.10 20.22
C LEU A 72 -6.56 10.77 19.38
N PRO A 73 -5.62 9.95 19.91
CA PRO A 73 -4.61 9.31 19.09
C PRO A 73 -5.24 8.42 18.02
N MET A 74 -4.63 8.39 16.84
CA MET A 74 -5.09 7.57 15.71
C MET A 74 -5.26 6.10 16.07
N GLU A 75 -4.36 5.51 16.87
CA GLU A 75 -4.46 4.11 17.32
C GLU A 75 -5.78 3.83 18.06
N GLN A 76 -6.28 4.78 18.86
CA GLN A 76 -7.53 4.60 19.58
C GLN A 76 -8.72 4.67 18.62
N LEU A 77 -8.66 5.59 17.67
CA LEU A 77 -9.70 5.74 16.66
C LEU A 77 -9.76 4.51 15.73
N LEU A 78 -8.61 3.96 15.34
CA LEU A 78 -8.50 2.75 14.54
C LEU A 78 -8.91 1.49 15.32
N ASN A 79 -8.74 1.45 16.64
CA ASN A 79 -9.24 0.35 17.45
C ASN A 79 -10.78 0.34 17.56
N ILE A 80 -11.42 1.51 17.50
CA ILE A 80 -12.89 1.62 17.44
C ILE A 80 -13.39 1.12 16.08
N PHE A 81 -12.63 1.39 15.01
CA PHE A 81 -12.95 1.00 13.63
C PHE A 81 -11.83 0.14 13.01
N PRO A 82 -11.67 -1.13 13.46
CA PRO A 82 -10.52 -1.97 13.10
C PRO A 82 -10.46 -2.31 11.61
N GLY A 83 -11.55 -2.11 10.87
CA GLY A 83 -11.58 -2.21 9.42
C GLY A 83 -11.83 -0.84 8.79
N ALA A 84 -10.76 -0.10 8.49
CA ALA A 84 -10.87 1.19 7.79
C ALA A 84 -11.67 1.10 6.47
N GLY A 85 -11.66 -0.07 5.80
CA GLY A 85 -12.47 -0.33 4.60
C GLY A 85 -13.97 -0.59 4.85
N PHE A 86 -14.39 -0.81 6.10
CA PHE A 86 -15.79 -0.96 6.49
C PHE A 86 -16.36 0.32 7.13
N ILE A 87 -15.60 1.41 7.11
CA ILE A 87 -16.01 2.67 7.75
C ILE A 87 -17.34 3.20 7.19
N GLU A 88 -17.62 2.99 5.91
CA GLU A 88 -18.89 3.40 5.30
C GLU A 88 -20.07 2.62 5.90
N SER A 89 -19.93 1.30 6.07
CA SER A 89 -20.97 0.49 6.72
C SER A 89 -21.08 0.83 8.21
N ASP A 90 -19.96 0.99 8.90
CA ASP A 90 -19.93 1.22 10.34
C ASP A 90 -20.49 2.61 10.67
N THR A 91 -20.10 3.64 9.93
CA THR A 91 -20.66 5.00 10.09
C THR A 91 -22.12 5.08 9.67
N THR A 92 -22.57 4.28 8.71
CA THR A 92 -24.01 4.20 8.34
C THR A 92 -24.84 3.61 9.46
N ILE A 93 -24.33 2.61 10.16
CA ILE A 93 -24.99 2.01 11.34
C ILE A 93 -24.98 3.01 12.51
N LEU A 94 -23.86 3.72 12.70
CA LEU A 94 -23.69 4.65 13.81
C LEU A 94 -24.30 6.04 13.56
N LYS A 95 -24.83 6.32 12.36
CA LYS A 95 -25.35 7.67 12.01
C LYS A 95 -26.52 8.14 12.86
N GLU A 96 -27.28 7.21 13.45
CA GLU A 96 -28.39 7.53 14.34
C GLU A 96 -27.92 7.95 15.73
N PHE A 97 -26.65 7.68 16.04
CA PHE A 97 -26.04 7.85 17.35
C PHE A 97 -24.92 8.91 17.37
N LEU A 98 -24.30 9.18 16.21
CA LEU A 98 -23.27 10.19 16.04
C LEU A 98 -23.87 11.54 15.63
N GLN A 99 -23.23 12.63 16.06
CA GLN A 99 -23.56 13.97 15.56
C GLN A 99 -23.27 14.05 14.05
N ALA A 100 -24.12 14.74 13.31
CA ALA A 100 -24.10 14.74 11.84
C ALA A 100 -22.80 15.31 11.25
N ASP A 101 -22.09 16.16 12.00
CA ASP A 101 -20.83 16.80 11.65
C ASP A 101 -19.59 15.92 11.94
N VAL A 102 -19.68 15.00 12.90
CA VAL A 102 -18.57 14.08 13.24
C VAL A 102 -18.35 13.03 12.16
N ILE A 103 -19.42 12.55 11.51
CA ILE A 103 -19.34 11.46 10.54
C ILE A 103 -18.49 11.82 9.30
N PRO A 104 -18.72 12.97 8.62
CA PRO A 104 -17.87 13.39 7.50
C PRO A 104 -16.39 13.53 7.89
N ASP A 105 -16.11 14.06 9.08
CA ASP A 105 -14.74 14.29 9.53
C ASP A 105 -14.00 12.98 9.82
N LEU A 106 -14.68 12.03 10.47
CA LEU A 106 -14.15 10.68 10.66
C LEU A 106 -13.90 9.99 9.31
N ARG A 107 -14.86 10.05 8.37
CA ARG A 107 -14.69 9.48 7.03
C ARG A 107 -13.41 10.00 6.37
N LEU A 108 -13.15 11.30 6.46
CA LEU A 108 -11.95 11.92 5.92
C LEU A 108 -10.66 11.30 6.49
N ILE A 109 -10.60 11.11 7.81
CA ILE A 109 -9.48 10.49 8.51
C ILE A 109 -9.28 9.02 8.06
N PHE A 110 -10.36 8.26 7.92
CA PHE A 110 -10.26 6.86 7.51
C PHE A 110 -9.91 6.69 6.02
N THR A 111 -10.36 7.62 5.17
CA THR A 111 -9.92 7.69 3.77
C THR A 111 -8.43 7.95 3.70
N PHE A 112 -7.90 8.92 4.48
CA PHE A 112 -6.46 9.13 4.61
C PHE A 112 -5.75 7.83 5.00
N TRP A 113 -6.23 7.17 6.05
CA TRP A 113 -5.57 5.99 6.59
C TRP A 113 -5.50 4.83 5.59
N THR A 114 -6.59 4.62 4.85
CA THR A 114 -6.68 3.59 3.81
C THR A 114 -5.76 3.90 2.62
N ASN A 115 -5.61 5.19 2.30
CA ASN A 115 -4.81 5.65 1.16
C ASN A 115 -3.37 6.04 1.52
N ARG A 116 -2.93 5.83 2.77
CA ARG A 116 -1.64 6.33 3.28
C ARG A 116 -0.45 5.89 2.43
N LYS A 117 -0.43 4.63 1.98
CA LYS A 117 0.63 4.15 1.09
C LYS A 117 0.66 4.94 -0.22
N HIS A 118 -0.49 5.10 -0.87
CA HIS A 118 -0.60 5.85 -2.11
C HIS A 118 -0.19 7.32 -1.92
N LEU A 119 -0.57 7.96 -0.81
CA LEU A 119 -0.15 9.32 -0.48
C LEU A 119 1.37 9.45 -0.28
N HIS A 120 2.02 8.43 0.28
CA HIS A 120 3.49 8.39 0.34
C HIS A 120 4.09 8.27 -1.06
N ASP A 121 3.58 7.36 -1.89
CA ASP A 121 4.05 7.18 -3.26
C ASP A 121 3.91 8.48 -4.07
N LEU A 122 2.77 9.16 -3.92
CA LEU A 122 2.49 10.47 -4.50
C LEU A 122 3.50 11.52 -4.03
N ALA A 123 3.70 11.65 -2.72
CA ALA A 123 4.59 12.65 -2.12
C ALA A 123 6.02 12.53 -2.64
N PHE A 124 6.56 11.31 -2.66
CA PHE A 124 7.92 11.09 -3.16
C PHE A 124 8.00 11.25 -4.68
N GLY A 125 6.96 10.88 -5.42
CA GLY A 125 6.87 11.12 -6.86
C GLY A 125 6.87 12.60 -7.23
N PHE A 126 6.20 13.43 -6.42
CA PHE A 126 6.28 14.88 -6.51
C PHE A 126 7.72 15.36 -6.28
N GLU A 127 8.42 14.88 -5.24
CA GLU A 127 9.82 15.24 -5.01
C GLU A 127 10.72 14.83 -6.17
N ASP A 128 10.56 13.62 -6.70
CA ASP A 128 11.31 13.09 -7.85
C ASP A 128 11.09 13.99 -9.11
N LEU A 129 9.87 14.48 -9.34
CA LEU A 129 9.55 15.42 -10.44
C LEU A 129 10.17 16.80 -10.24
N LEU A 130 10.04 17.35 -9.03
CA LEU A 130 10.62 18.65 -8.69
C LEU A 130 12.14 18.62 -8.89
N GLU A 131 12.79 17.53 -8.51
CA GLU A 131 14.23 17.34 -8.70
C GLU A 131 14.59 17.20 -10.19
N ARG A 132 13.91 16.30 -10.92
CA ARG A 132 14.16 16.08 -12.36
C ARG A 132 14.11 17.37 -13.16
N PHE A 133 13.11 18.20 -12.88
CA PHE A 133 12.91 19.46 -13.59
C PHE A 133 13.45 20.69 -12.84
N GLN A 134 14.25 20.50 -11.78
CA GLN A 134 14.88 21.60 -11.04
C GLN A 134 13.89 22.72 -10.67
N ILE A 135 12.67 22.33 -10.29
CA ILE A 135 11.56 23.24 -9.97
C ILE A 135 11.83 23.84 -8.60
N SER A 136 11.59 25.14 -8.46
CA SER A 136 11.81 25.84 -7.19
C SER A 136 10.89 25.31 -6.10
N THR A 137 11.48 24.92 -4.97
CA THR A 137 10.75 24.39 -3.80
C THR A 137 10.08 25.46 -2.95
N LYS A 138 9.99 26.71 -3.43
CA LYS A 138 9.28 27.81 -2.74
C LYS A 138 7.78 27.52 -2.56
N THR A 139 7.25 26.52 -3.24
CA THR A 139 5.85 26.09 -3.17
C THR A 139 5.54 25.36 -1.86
N GLY A 140 4.36 25.61 -1.27
CA GLY A 140 3.88 24.96 -0.04
C GLY A 140 3.73 23.44 -0.11
N TYR A 141 3.79 22.83 -1.31
CA TYR A 141 3.59 21.40 -1.55
C TYR A 141 4.49 20.49 -0.71
N LYS A 142 5.79 20.83 -0.60
CA LYS A 142 6.74 20.04 0.19
C LYS A 142 6.33 20.01 1.66
N LYS A 143 5.81 21.11 2.19
CA LYS A 143 5.32 21.15 3.56
C LYS A 143 4.07 20.27 3.71
N THR A 144 3.09 20.43 2.82
CA THR A 144 1.85 19.63 2.81
C THR A 144 2.15 18.12 2.81
N PHE A 145 3.02 17.65 1.92
CA PHE A 145 3.39 16.23 1.88
C PHE A 145 4.19 15.76 3.10
N ASN A 146 5.11 16.58 3.61
CA ASN A 146 5.84 16.23 4.83
C ASN A 146 4.92 16.12 6.05
N ASP A 147 3.92 17.00 6.15
CA ASP A 147 2.96 16.97 7.24
C ASP A 147 2.08 15.71 7.14
N LEU A 148 1.72 15.26 5.92
CA LEU A 148 1.03 13.99 5.70
C LEU A 148 1.86 12.75 6.06
N ILE A 149 3.10 12.66 5.56
CA ILE A 149 3.99 11.49 5.76
C ILE A 149 4.26 11.24 7.25
N LYS A 150 4.34 12.31 8.05
CA LYS A 150 4.62 12.22 9.49
C LYS A 150 3.45 11.66 10.31
N ILE A 151 2.22 11.69 9.78
CA ILE A 151 1.06 11.14 10.47
C ILE A 151 1.26 9.64 10.68
N ASN A 152 1.14 9.20 11.92
CA ASN A 152 1.25 7.81 12.33
C ASN A 152 0.20 7.47 13.40
N GLU A 153 0.24 6.26 13.93
CA GLU A 153 -0.75 5.74 14.89
C GLU A 153 -0.80 6.56 16.19
N LYS A 154 0.29 7.26 16.53
CA LYS A 154 0.37 8.12 17.72
C LYS A 154 0.01 9.57 17.45
N SER A 155 -0.15 9.95 16.18
CA SER A 155 -0.60 11.29 15.82
C SER A 155 -2.03 11.51 16.31
N ILE A 156 -2.34 12.76 16.60
CA ILE A 156 -3.68 13.16 17.02
C ILE A 156 -4.59 13.22 15.78
N ALA A 157 -5.83 12.74 15.91
CA ALA A 157 -6.76 12.65 14.79
C ALA A 157 -7.14 14.03 14.22
N GLY A 158 -7.18 15.09 15.05
CA GLY A 158 -7.35 16.46 14.58
C GLY A 158 -6.25 16.90 13.61
N ASP A 159 -4.99 16.62 13.92
CA ASP A 159 -3.85 16.92 13.03
C ASP A 159 -3.96 16.13 11.72
N CYS A 160 -4.39 14.87 11.78
CA CYS A 160 -4.63 14.06 10.60
C CYS A 160 -5.71 14.67 9.71
N TYR A 161 -6.84 15.07 10.31
CA TYR A 161 -7.95 15.71 9.62
C TYR A 161 -7.51 17.01 8.94
N ASP A 162 -6.88 17.92 9.70
CA ASP A 162 -6.51 19.25 9.20
C ASP A 162 -5.47 19.14 8.07
N ASN A 163 -4.45 18.29 8.23
CA ASN A 163 -3.42 18.10 7.20
C ASN A 163 -3.98 17.43 5.94
N TYR A 164 -4.84 16.41 6.09
CA TYR A 164 -5.42 15.75 4.92
C TYR A 164 -6.42 16.65 4.20
N ARG A 165 -7.23 17.41 4.94
CA ARG A 165 -8.09 18.44 4.35
C ARG A 165 -7.28 19.47 3.56
N HIS A 166 -6.19 19.96 4.14
CA HIS A 166 -5.30 20.91 3.46
C HIS A 166 -4.71 20.32 2.18
N TYR A 167 -4.31 19.05 2.19
CA TYR A 167 -3.89 18.33 0.99
C TYR A 167 -4.98 18.28 -0.08
N LEU A 168 -6.22 17.96 0.30
CA LEU A 168 -7.32 17.91 -0.66
C LEU A 168 -7.56 19.27 -1.31
N GLU A 169 -7.54 20.35 -0.52
CA GLU A 169 -7.78 21.72 -0.98
C GLU A 169 -6.65 22.27 -1.86
N THR A 170 -5.40 21.84 -1.64
CA THR A 170 -4.22 22.42 -2.31
C THR A 170 -3.63 21.55 -3.42
N ILE A 171 -3.91 20.25 -3.43
CA ILE A 171 -3.30 19.29 -4.35
C ILE A 171 -4.38 18.45 -5.04
N GLU A 172 -5.13 17.62 -4.30
CA GLU A 172 -6.08 16.65 -4.91
C GLU A 172 -7.11 17.33 -5.80
N ASN A 173 -7.72 18.42 -5.32
CA ASN A 173 -8.77 19.15 -6.06
C ASN A 173 -8.22 20.15 -7.08
N VAL A 174 -6.89 20.32 -7.13
CA VAL A 174 -6.23 21.30 -8.01
C VAL A 174 -5.66 20.62 -9.26
N TYR A 175 -5.09 19.43 -9.10
CA TYR A 175 -4.45 18.69 -10.20
C TYR A 175 -5.35 17.57 -10.73
N SER A 176 -5.18 17.23 -12.00
CA SER A 176 -5.94 16.14 -12.62
C SER A 176 -5.54 14.79 -12.04
N THR A 177 -6.46 13.82 -12.08
CA THR A 177 -6.20 12.44 -11.65
C THR A 177 -5.02 11.81 -12.40
N ASP A 178 -4.84 12.17 -13.68
CA ASP A 178 -3.72 11.68 -14.49
C ASP A 178 -2.38 12.19 -13.98
N ILE A 179 -2.29 13.46 -13.57
CA ILE A 179 -1.07 14.04 -12.97
C ILE A 179 -0.74 13.38 -11.63
N LEU A 180 -1.74 13.21 -10.76
CA LEU A 180 -1.53 12.55 -9.47
C LEU A 180 -1.11 11.09 -9.66
N SER A 181 -1.74 10.38 -10.61
CA SER A 181 -1.39 9.00 -10.95
C SER A 181 0.01 8.89 -11.54
N LEU A 182 0.43 9.85 -12.39
CA LEU A 182 1.79 9.93 -12.92
C LEU A 182 2.80 10.10 -11.79
N CYS A 183 2.56 11.01 -10.85
CA CYS A 183 3.46 11.22 -9.71
C CYS A 183 3.65 9.92 -8.92
N ALA A 184 2.56 9.24 -8.55
CA ALA A 184 2.65 7.96 -7.86
C ALA A 184 3.39 6.88 -8.69
N ALA A 185 3.10 6.80 -9.99
CA ALA A 185 3.73 5.82 -10.90
C ALA A 185 5.24 6.04 -11.04
N LEU A 186 5.69 7.30 -11.08
CA LEU A 186 7.11 7.67 -11.12
C LEU A 186 7.86 7.15 -9.90
N HIS A 187 7.29 7.31 -8.71
CA HIS A 187 7.90 6.82 -7.48
C HIS A 187 7.99 5.30 -7.42
N VAL A 188 6.89 4.62 -7.76
CA VAL A 188 6.83 3.15 -7.72
C VAL A 188 7.75 2.53 -8.76
N SER A 189 8.02 3.23 -9.87
CA SER A 189 8.74 2.70 -11.03
C SER A 189 10.17 3.25 -11.15
N LYS A 190 10.87 3.50 -10.04
CA LYS A 190 12.22 4.10 -10.05
C LYS A 190 13.22 3.42 -10.97
N GLU A 191 13.26 2.08 -11.01
CA GLU A 191 14.19 1.35 -11.89
C GLU A 191 13.87 1.59 -13.37
N LEU A 192 12.59 1.57 -13.74
CA LEU A 192 12.14 1.90 -15.09
C LEU A 192 12.51 3.34 -15.44
N MET A 193 12.27 4.28 -14.53
CA MET A 193 12.56 5.69 -14.76
C MET A 193 14.04 5.98 -14.93
N GLN A 194 14.89 5.32 -14.14
CA GLN A 194 16.34 5.39 -14.31
C GLN A 194 16.75 4.86 -15.68
N PHE A 195 16.25 3.68 -16.06
CA PHE A 195 16.56 3.08 -17.34
C PHE A 195 16.07 3.93 -18.53
N LEU A 196 14.85 4.46 -18.46
CA LEU A 196 14.32 5.39 -19.47
C LEU A 196 15.18 6.65 -19.58
N GLY A 197 15.75 7.14 -18.47
CA GLY A 197 16.65 8.31 -18.46
C GLY A 197 17.97 8.06 -19.19
N ASP A 198 18.49 6.83 -19.13
CA ASP A 198 19.77 6.46 -19.74
C ASP A 198 19.70 6.27 -21.26
N LEU A 199 18.51 6.07 -21.83
CA LEU A 199 18.32 5.82 -23.25
C LEU A 199 18.22 7.11 -24.08
N THR A 200 18.82 7.10 -25.26
CA THR A 200 18.65 8.12 -26.30
C THR A 200 17.42 7.82 -27.18
N VAL A 201 17.05 8.77 -28.05
CA VAL A 201 15.97 8.56 -29.05
C VAL A 201 16.33 7.41 -29.99
N ASN A 202 17.60 7.38 -30.45
CA ASN A 202 18.08 6.33 -31.36
C ASN A 202 18.00 4.94 -30.73
N ASP A 203 18.18 4.83 -29.41
CA ASP A 203 18.11 3.54 -28.72
C ASP A 203 16.69 2.98 -28.71
N ALA A 204 15.67 3.85 -28.61
CA ALA A 204 14.27 3.46 -28.72
C ALA A 204 13.91 3.02 -30.14
N ASP A 205 14.40 3.73 -31.16
CA ASP A 205 14.20 3.36 -32.57
C ASP A 205 14.88 2.02 -32.91
N ASN A 206 16.11 1.82 -32.44
CA ASN A 206 16.84 0.55 -32.60
C ASN A 206 16.11 -0.62 -31.95
N LEU A 207 15.44 -0.42 -30.81
CA LEU A 207 14.61 -1.45 -30.17
C LEU A 207 13.38 -1.81 -31.02
N LEU A 208 12.75 -0.83 -31.67
CA LEU A 208 11.64 -1.11 -32.60
C LEU A 208 12.12 -1.89 -33.84
N GLU A 209 13.26 -1.51 -34.41
CA GLU A 209 13.85 -2.21 -35.55
C GLU A 209 14.21 -3.66 -35.17
N ALA A 210 14.87 -3.86 -34.03
CA ALA A 210 15.25 -5.19 -33.56
C ALA A 210 14.02 -6.11 -33.37
N VAL A 211 12.91 -5.58 -32.88
CA VAL A 211 11.67 -6.35 -32.68
C VAL A 211 10.98 -6.73 -34.00
N ASN A 212 11.11 -5.91 -35.04
CA ASN A 212 10.56 -6.25 -36.36
C ASN A 212 11.29 -7.40 -37.05
N ASP A 213 12.56 -7.61 -36.71
CA ASP A 213 13.43 -8.64 -37.31
C ASP A 213 13.50 -9.94 -36.48
N TRP A 214 12.76 -10.03 -35.36
CA TRP A 214 12.89 -11.13 -34.39
C TRP A 214 11.71 -12.10 -34.36
N ASP A 215 11.99 -13.38 -34.68
CA ASP A 215 11.01 -14.48 -34.66
C ASP A 215 10.88 -15.18 -33.29
N GLU A 216 11.86 -15.11 -32.38
CA GLU A 216 11.82 -15.86 -31.09
C GLU A 216 12.57 -15.15 -29.95
N THR A 217 11.86 -14.45 -29.05
CA THR A 217 12.44 -14.00 -27.76
C THR A 217 11.46 -14.04 -26.58
N LEU A 218 12.02 -13.94 -25.36
CA LEU A 218 11.34 -13.95 -24.06
C LEU A 218 10.39 -12.76 -23.82
N ILE A 219 10.43 -11.73 -24.67
CA ILE A 219 9.72 -10.46 -24.48
C ILE A 219 8.76 -10.26 -25.64
N SER A 220 7.52 -9.88 -25.33
CA SER A 220 6.53 -9.65 -26.38
C SER A 220 6.80 -8.35 -27.13
N THR A 221 6.52 -8.32 -28.44
CA THR A 221 6.52 -7.10 -29.26
C THR A 221 5.74 -5.96 -28.62
N LYS A 222 4.61 -6.30 -27.97
CA LYS A 222 3.80 -5.34 -27.21
C LYS A 222 4.60 -4.67 -26.08
N SER A 223 5.41 -5.40 -25.32
CA SER A 223 6.21 -4.85 -24.24
C SER A 223 7.21 -3.80 -24.72
N VAL A 224 7.81 -4.02 -25.90
CA VAL A 224 8.74 -3.05 -26.51
C VAL A 224 8.00 -1.84 -27.05
N ILE A 225 6.85 -2.02 -27.70
CA ILE A 225 6.00 -0.91 -28.15
C ILE A 225 5.52 -0.06 -26.97
N ASP A 226 5.03 -0.69 -25.89
CA ASP A 226 4.59 0.00 -24.67
C ASP A 226 5.75 0.80 -24.06
N PHE A 227 6.97 0.24 -24.06
CA PHE A 227 8.17 0.90 -23.58
C PHE A 227 8.58 2.11 -24.42
N VAL A 228 8.59 1.96 -25.75
CA VAL A 228 8.94 3.05 -26.66
C VAL A 228 7.91 4.17 -26.57
N LYS A 229 6.62 3.84 -26.49
CA LYS A 229 5.55 4.82 -26.25
C LYS A 229 5.76 5.60 -24.94
N LEU A 230 6.14 4.93 -23.86
CA LEU A 230 6.45 5.58 -22.59
C LEU A 230 7.70 6.48 -22.68
N LYS A 231 8.73 6.06 -23.41
CA LYS A 231 9.92 6.89 -23.68
C LYS A 231 9.56 8.14 -24.50
N THR A 232 8.77 7.99 -25.56
CA THR A 232 8.29 9.10 -26.39
C THR A 232 7.46 10.10 -25.59
N PHE A 233 6.60 9.63 -24.68
CA PHE A 233 5.86 10.49 -23.76
C PHE A 233 6.79 11.42 -22.95
N PHE A 234 7.86 10.86 -22.36
CA PHE A 234 8.83 11.67 -21.62
C PHE A 234 9.67 12.59 -22.52
N ILE A 235 10.05 12.15 -23.72
CA ILE A 235 10.76 13.02 -24.68
C ILE A 235 9.90 14.24 -25.02
N ASN A 236 8.63 14.04 -25.35
CA ASN A 236 7.71 15.13 -25.68
C ASN A 236 7.51 16.07 -24.49
N THR A 237 7.46 15.52 -23.27
CA THR A 237 7.37 16.31 -22.04
C THR A 237 8.62 17.14 -21.82
N ASP A 238 9.81 16.53 -21.93
CA ASP A 238 11.09 17.20 -21.74
C ASP A 238 11.23 18.35 -22.76
N VAL A 239 10.85 18.14 -24.04
CA VAL A 239 10.82 19.19 -25.06
C VAL A 239 9.87 20.33 -24.67
N SER A 240 8.64 20.02 -24.26
CA SER A 240 7.66 21.04 -23.87
C SER A 240 8.13 21.87 -22.66
N ILE A 241 8.78 21.24 -21.69
CA ILE A 241 9.32 21.94 -20.51
C ILE A 241 10.51 22.82 -20.87
N GLU A 242 11.42 22.35 -21.73
CA GLU A 242 12.56 23.16 -22.19
C GLU A 242 12.10 24.37 -23.02
N GLU A 243 11.05 24.22 -23.83
CA GLU A 243 10.41 25.36 -24.49
C GLU A 243 9.88 26.38 -23.48
N LEU A 244 9.23 25.94 -22.39
CA LEU A 244 8.79 26.85 -21.33
C LEU A 244 9.98 27.55 -20.64
N ARG A 245 11.07 26.83 -20.33
CA ARG A 245 12.28 27.43 -19.73
C ARG A 245 12.87 28.54 -20.57
N SER A 246 12.80 28.42 -21.90
CA SER A 246 13.35 29.46 -22.79
C SER A 246 12.60 30.80 -22.69
N HIS A 247 11.37 30.79 -22.14
CA HIS A 247 10.50 31.96 -22.03
C HIS A 247 10.28 32.43 -20.58
N GLN A 248 10.80 31.71 -19.57
CA GLN A 248 10.49 31.93 -18.15
C GLN A 248 11.71 31.74 -17.26
N THR A 249 11.85 32.58 -16.23
CA THR A 249 13.05 32.58 -15.36
C THR A 249 13.00 31.54 -14.25
N GLU A 250 11.81 31.19 -13.75
CA GLU A 250 11.61 30.22 -12.66
C GLU A 250 10.36 29.39 -13.00
N LEU A 251 10.51 28.07 -13.08
CA LEU A 251 9.38 27.15 -13.25
C LEU A 251 8.75 26.82 -11.90
N VAL A 252 7.43 26.73 -11.88
CA VAL A 252 6.66 26.14 -10.78
C VAL A 252 6.03 24.82 -11.21
N PHE A 253 5.51 24.04 -10.25
CA PHE A 253 4.95 22.72 -10.53
C PHE A 253 3.74 22.80 -11.47
N GLU A 254 2.93 23.85 -11.37
CA GLU A 254 1.77 24.11 -12.20
C GLU A 254 2.12 24.21 -13.69
N ASP A 255 3.31 24.72 -14.02
CA ASP A 255 3.75 24.82 -15.41
C ASP A 255 4.13 23.45 -15.97
N VAL A 256 4.82 22.64 -15.18
CA VAL A 256 5.16 21.26 -15.53
C VAL A 256 3.91 20.38 -15.62
N ALA A 257 2.97 20.53 -14.69
CA ALA A 257 1.70 19.82 -14.74
C ALA A 257 0.92 20.14 -16.03
N LYS A 258 0.92 21.40 -16.48
CA LYS A 258 0.29 21.79 -17.76
C LYS A 258 0.95 21.12 -18.98
N CYS A 259 2.28 20.97 -19.00
CA CYS A 259 2.96 20.25 -20.08
C CYS A 259 2.44 18.82 -20.18
N PHE A 260 2.38 18.10 -19.05
CA PHE A 260 1.83 16.76 -19.01
C PHE A 260 0.35 16.73 -19.41
N ASP A 261 -0.48 17.62 -18.89
CA ASP A 261 -1.92 17.70 -19.24
C ASP A 261 -2.16 17.93 -20.73
N VAL A 262 -1.26 18.65 -21.42
CA VAL A 262 -1.32 18.83 -22.88
C VAL A 262 -1.01 17.51 -23.59
N ILE A 263 0.03 16.80 -23.16
CA ILE A 263 0.49 15.55 -23.77
C ILE A 263 -0.51 14.41 -23.50
N PHE A 264 -1.11 14.35 -22.32
CA PHE A 264 -2.15 13.37 -22.00
C PHE A 264 -3.38 13.43 -22.92
N LYS A 265 -3.63 14.58 -23.56
CA LYS A 265 -4.75 14.75 -24.51
C LYS A 265 -4.45 14.20 -25.90
N ASP A 266 -3.21 13.85 -26.20
CA ASP A 266 -2.88 13.17 -27.44
C ASP A 266 -3.41 11.73 -27.41
N ASP A 267 -4.12 11.33 -28.47
CA ASP A 267 -4.62 9.96 -28.62
C ASP A 267 -3.48 8.94 -28.60
N GLU A 268 -2.27 9.35 -29.03
CA GLU A 268 -1.06 8.52 -28.94
C GLU A 268 -0.77 8.10 -27.49
N PHE A 269 -0.96 8.99 -26.50
CA PHE A 269 -0.61 8.74 -25.10
C PHE A 269 -1.78 8.29 -24.23
N LYS A 270 -2.89 7.90 -24.85
CA LYS A 270 -3.99 7.28 -24.13
C LYS A 270 -3.50 6.06 -23.33
N ASN A 271 -3.94 5.99 -22.08
CA ASN A 271 -3.58 4.95 -21.10
C ASN A 271 -2.07 4.84 -20.79
N VAL A 272 -1.27 5.89 -20.99
CA VAL A 272 0.19 5.83 -20.73
C VAL A 272 0.51 5.46 -19.28
N ILE A 273 -0.35 5.79 -18.32
CA ILE A 273 -0.18 5.40 -16.90
C ILE A 273 -0.17 3.87 -16.73
N GLU A 274 -1.01 3.14 -17.47
CA GLU A 274 -1.08 1.67 -17.41
C GLU A 274 0.22 1.02 -17.90
N LEU A 275 1.02 1.74 -18.71
CA LEU A 275 2.27 1.23 -19.26
C LEU A 275 3.39 1.16 -18.21
N PHE A 276 3.31 1.93 -17.13
CA PHE A 276 4.35 1.90 -16.08
C PHE A 276 4.50 0.50 -15.48
N GLU A 277 3.39 -0.19 -15.22
CA GLU A 277 3.43 -1.53 -14.63
C GLU A 277 4.02 -2.55 -15.63
N THR A 278 3.51 -2.55 -16.87
CA THR A 278 3.95 -3.51 -17.90
C THR A 278 5.41 -3.29 -18.28
N CYS A 279 5.83 -2.03 -18.42
CA CYS A 279 7.21 -1.67 -18.69
C CYS A 279 8.11 -2.03 -17.51
N SER A 280 7.70 -1.76 -16.26
CA SER A 280 8.48 -2.09 -15.06
C SER A 280 8.77 -3.59 -14.96
N GLN A 281 7.77 -4.43 -15.22
CA GLN A 281 7.94 -5.89 -15.24
C GLN A 281 8.88 -6.36 -16.37
N SER A 282 8.96 -5.60 -17.46
CA SER A 282 9.76 -5.93 -18.64
C SER A 282 11.16 -5.32 -18.65
N VAL A 283 11.50 -4.41 -17.71
CA VAL A 283 12.78 -3.66 -17.69
C VAL A 283 13.99 -4.58 -17.79
N ALA A 284 14.06 -5.62 -16.96
CA ALA A 284 15.20 -6.55 -16.96
C ALA A 284 15.35 -7.26 -18.31
N GLY A 285 14.22 -7.63 -18.93
CA GLY A 285 14.22 -8.19 -20.27
C GLY A 285 14.74 -7.20 -21.30
N ILE A 286 14.22 -5.97 -21.31
CA ILE A 286 14.62 -4.96 -22.30
C ILE A 286 16.09 -4.59 -22.14
N LYS A 287 16.61 -4.53 -20.91
CA LYS A 287 18.05 -4.37 -20.61
C LYS A 287 18.93 -5.50 -21.15
N HIS A 288 18.40 -6.68 -21.40
CA HIS A 288 19.16 -7.77 -22.05
C HIS A 288 19.17 -7.65 -23.58
N LEU A 289 18.24 -6.89 -24.16
CA LEU A 289 18.20 -6.62 -25.60
C LEU A 289 19.15 -5.49 -26.01
N TYR A 290 19.48 -4.62 -25.05
CA TYR A 290 20.41 -3.50 -25.18
C TYR A 290 21.80 -3.88 -24.67
#